data_AF-M4U7P8-F1
#
_entry.id   AF-M4U7P8-F1
#
_cell.length_a   1.000
_cell.length_b   1.000
_cell.length_c   1.000
_cell.angle_alpha   90.00
_cell.angle_beta   90.00
_cell.angle_gamma   90.00
#
_symmetry.space_group_name_H-M   'P 1'
#
loop_
_entity.id
_entity.type
_entity.pdbx_description
1 polymer ?
#
loop_
_entity_poly.entity_id
_entity_poly.type
_entity_poly.pdbx_seq_one_letter_code
_entity_poly.pdbx_strand_id
1 'polypeptide(L)'
;MILIFSTTLLIYVIISSLAWLEAKRKCSIYWSDLCSPLVLPFFWLILSFFGYGFRGFSGFYEIVIILISSALFLNIRVFFLDRYYTNYKINSYLLLTLGFILVFLLRTFMQYGLD
;
A
#
# COMPACT_ATOMS: atom_id res chain seq x y z
N MET A 1 -9.56 -11.35 14.82
CA MET A 1 -9.41 -10.15 13.96
C MET A 1 -8.35 -9.18 14.49
N ILE A 2 -8.43 -8.71 15.74
CA ILE A 2 -7.43 -7.78 16.32
C ILE A 2 -6.00 -8.35 16.23
N LEU A 3 -5.80 -9.62 16.60
CA LEU A 3 -4.49 -10.25 16.56
C LEU A 3 -3.90 -10.30 15.14
N ILE A 4 -4.71 -10.66 14.14
CA ILE A 4 -4.28 -10.70 12.72
C ILE A 4 -3.97 -9.29 12.20
N PHE A 5 -4.76 -8.29 12.58
CA PHE A 5 -4.49 -6.91 12.21
C PHE A 5 -3.17 -6.40 12.84
N SER A 6 -2.96 -6.69 14.13
CA SER A 6 -1.72 -6.32 14.82
C SER A 6 -0.49 -7.02 14.24
N THR A 7 -0.58 -8.29 13.87
CA THR A 7 0.53 -9.01 13.22
C THR A 7 0.81 -8.45 11.83
N THR A 8 -0.23 -8.08 11.08
CA THR A 8 -0.08 -7.45 9.76
C THR A 8 0.62 -6.10 9.86
N LEU A 9 0.27 -5.27 10.85
CA LEU A 9 0.97 -4.01 11.12
C LEU A 9 2.43 -4.26 11.50
N LEU A 10 2.71 -5.28 12.31
CA LEU A 10 4.07 -5.62 12.71
C LEU A 10 4.91 -6.06 11.50
N ILE A 11 4.34 -6.90 10.63
CA ILE A 11 4.95 -7.32 9.36
C ILE A 11 5.20 -6.11 8.46
N TYR A 12 4.23 -5.20 8.33
CA TYR A 12 4.36 -3.97 7.58
C TYR A 12 5.55 -3.13 8.07
N VAL A 13 5.68 -2.94 9.38
CA VAL A 13 6.78 -2.17 9.98
C VAL A 13 8.12 -2.85 9.71
N ILE A 14 8.21 -4.16 9.87
CA ILE A 14 9.45 -4.91 9.61
C ILE A 14 9.87 -4.75 8.15
N ILE A 15 8.96 -5.02 7.19
CA ILE A 15 9.26 -4.95 5.76
C ILE A 15 9.60 -3.51 5.34
N SER A 16 8.91 -2.52 5.89
CA SER A 16 9.12 -1.11 5.54
C SER A 16 10.39 -0.53 6.17
N SER A 17 10.85 -1.08 7.29
CA SER A 17 12.01 -0.55 8.04
C SER A 17 13.31 -0.55 7.22
N LEU A 18 13.54 -1.60 6.42
CA LEU A 18 14.73 -1.71 5.57
C LEU A 18 14.74 -0.65 4.48
N ALA A 19 13.62 -0.50 3.77
CA ALA A 19 13.45 0.56 2.77
C ALA A 19 13.53 1.95 3.38
N TRP A 20 13.02 2.13 4.60
CA TRP A 20 13.08 3.40 5.31
C TRP A 20 14.51 3.82 5.63
N LEU A 21 15.34 2.90 6.15
CA LEU A 21 16.74 3.17 6.46
C LEU A 21 17.52 3.56 5.20
N GLU A 22 17.32 2.85 4.10
CA GLU A 22 17.98 3.16 2.82
C GLU A 22 17.48 4.47 2.20
N ALA A 23 16.18 4.75 2.23
CA ALA A 23 15.62 6.03 1.78
C ALA A 23 16.15 7.20 2.62
N LYS A 24 16.32 7.01 3.93
CA LYS A 24 16.91 8.00 4.84
C LYS A 24 18.36 8.29 4.49
N ARG A 25 19.17 7.26 4.19
CA ARG A 25 20.57 7.40 3.77
C ARG A 25 20.71 8.19 2.46
N LYS A 26 19.75 8.03 1.54
CA LYS A 26 19.73 8.70 0.24
C LYS A 26 19.01 10.06 0.24
N CYS A 27 18.48 10.50 1.39
CA CYS A 27 17.61 11.68 1.52
C CYS A 27 16.43 11.65 0.52
N SER A 28 15.89 10.47 0.21
CA SER A 28 14.84 10.26 -0.79
C SER A 28 13.45 10.00 -0.18
N ILE A 29 13.24 10.35 1.09
CA ILE A 29 11.95 10.18 1.77
C ILE A 29 10.99 11.28 1.33
N TYR A 30 9.81 10.89 0.81
CA TYR A 30 8.74 11.82 0.47
C TYR A 30 7.50 11.58 1.33
N TRP A 31 6.70 12.63 1.49
CA TRP A 31 5.44 12.59 2.25
C TRP A 31 4.47 11.54 1.72
N SER A 32 4.43 11.33 0.40
CA SER A 32 3.61 10.29 -0.23
C SER A 32 3.95 8.88 0.27
N ASP A 33 5.19 8.62 0.67
CA ASP A 33 5.61 7.32 1.19
C ASP A 33 5.11 7.06 2.61
N LEU A 34 5.18 8.11 3.44
CA LEU A 34 4.66 8.11 4.80
C LEU A 34 3.13 7.97 4.82
N CYS A 35 2.47 8.62 3.87
CA CYS A 35 1.01 8.65 3.80
C CYS A 35 0.43 7.42 3.10
N SER A 36 1.16 6.71 2.24
CA SER A 36 0.69 5.51 1.53
C SER A 36 -0.07 4.49 2.39
N PRO A 37 0.44 4.03 3.56
CA PRO A 37 -0.26 3.07 4.42
C PRO A 37 -1.55 3.61 5.06
N LEU A 38 -1.80 4.92 5.02
CA LEU A 38 -3.04 5.54 5.53
C LEU A 38 -3.99 5.92 4.39
N VAL A 39 -3.45 6.52 3.33
CA VAL A 39 -4.19 7.04 2.18
C VAL A 39 -4.82 5.90 1.38
N LEU A 40 -4.11 4.78 1.19
CA LEU A 40 -4.65 3.65 0.43
C LEU A 40 -5.83 2.96 1.15
N PRO A 41 -5.76 2.63 2.46
CA PRO A 41 -6.92 2.16 3.19
C PRO A 41 -8.06 3.18 3.29
N PHE A 42 -7.75 4.48 3.38
CA PHE A 42 -8.78 5.51 3.39
C PHE A 42 -9.52 5.59 2.05
N PHE A 43 -8.79 5.51 0.94
CA PHE A 43 -9.38 5.44 -0.40
C PHE A 43 -10.24 4.19 -0.56
N TRP A 44 -9.78 3.05 -0.06
CA TRP A 44 -10.58 1.82 0.00
C TRP A 44 -11.89 2.01 0.78
N LEU A 45 -11.85 2.73 1.90
CA LEU A 45 -13.03 3.05 2.73
C LEU A 45 -14.00 3.95 1.97
N ILE A 46 -13.49 4.97 1.25
CA ILE A 46 -14.31 5.85 0.39
C ILE A 46 -15.04 5.02 -0.67
N LEU A 47 -14.33 4.16 -1.41
CA LEU A 47 -14.95 3.29 -2.41
C LEU A 47 -16.04 2.39 -1.80
N SER A 48 -15.76 1.85 -0.61
CA SER A 48 -16.72 1.03 0.14
C SER A 48 -17.97 1.82 0.55
N PHE A 49 -17.81 3.08 0.96
CA PHE A 49 -18.91 3.98 1.32
C PHE A 49 -19.82 4.26 0.12
N PHE A 50 -19.26 4.50 -1.06
CA PHE A 50 -20.01 4.68 -2.31
C PHE A 50 -20.61 3.37 -2.85
N GLY A 51 -20.45 2.24 -2.16
CA GLY A 51 -21.01 0.96 -2.56
C GLY A 51 -20.23 0.24 -3.67
N TYR A 52 -19.02 0.69 -3.98
CA TYR A 52 -18.15 0.04 -4.96
C TYR A 52 -17.42 -1.13 -4.29
N GLY A 53 -17.65 -2.37 -4.74
CA GLY A 53 -17.03 -3.61 -4.20
C GLY A 53 -17.93 -4.42 -3.24
N PHE A 54 -17.52 -5.64 -2.88
CA PHE A 54 -18.29 -6.55 -2.01
C PHE A 54 -18.26 -6.07 -0.54
N ARG A 55 -19.35 -6.31 0.22
CA ARG A 55 -19.52 -5.87 1.62
C ARG A 55 -19.32 -6.98 2.67
N GLY A 56 -18.90 -8.17 2.25
CA GLY A 56 -18.68 -9.32 3.14
C GLY A 56 -17.31 -9.33 3.84
N PHE A 57 -16.95 -10.48 4.42
CA PHE A 57 -15.68 -10.72 5.12
C PHE A 57 -14.42 -10.49 4.25
N SER A 58 -14.57 -10.36 2.92
CA SER A 58 -13.48 -10.04 1.98
C SER A 58 -12.79 -8.71 2.32
N GLY A 59 -13.52 -7.74 2.89
CA GLY A 59 -12.97 -6.41 3.15
C GLY A 59 -11.80 -6.39 4.12
N PHE A 60 -11.75 -7.34 5.07
CA PHE A 60 -10.61 -7.48 5.97
C PHE A 60 -9.35 -7.94 5.21
N TYR A 61 -9.49 -8.92 4.32
CA TYR A 61 -8.38 -9.42 3.51
C TYR A 61 -7.89 -8.36 2.51
N GLU A 62 -8.80 -7.56 1.93
CA GLU A 62 -8.45 -6.44 1.07
C GLU A 62 -7.54 -5.43 1.80
N ILE A 63 -7.86 -5.05 3.04
CA ILE A 63 -7.02 -4.14 3.84
C ILE A 63 -5.64 -4.74 4.13
N VAL A 64 -5.58 -6.03 4.46
CA VAL A 64 -4.30 -6.74 4.69
C VAL A 64 -3.44 -6.72 3.43
N ILE A 65 -4.03 -7.00 2.27
CA ILE A 65 -3.34 -6.95 0.98
C ILE A 65 -2.84 -5.53 0.70
N ILE A 66 -3.69 -4.51 0.88
CA ILE A 66 -3.32 -3.11 0.67
C ILE A 66 -2.11 -2.72 1.52
N LEU A 67 -2.09 -3.08 2.81
CA LEU A 67 -0.97 -2.79 3.69
C LEU A 67 0.31 -3.48 3.23
N ILE A 68 0.26 -4.78 2.93
CA ILE A 68 1.43 -5.53 2.46
C ILE A 68 1.94 -4.96 1.13
N SER A 69 1.05 -4.70 0.16
CA SER A 69 1.39 -4.10 -1.11
C SER A 69 2.03 -2.72 -0.96
N SER A 70 1.55 -1.89 -0.02
CA SER A 70 2.15 -0.58 0.24
C SER A 70 3.60 -0.68 0.75
N ALA A 71 3.89 -1.66 1.63
CA ALA A 71 5.26 -1.93 2.08
C ALA A 71 6.15 -2.44 0.93
N LEU A 72 5.62 -3.31 0.07
CA LEU A 72 6.34 -3.81 -1.09
C LEU A 72 6.64 -2.69 -2.10
N PHE A 73 5.68 -1.79 -2.36
CA PHE A 73 5.89 -0.64 -3.22
C PHE A 73 6.97 0.28 -2.69
N LEU A 74 7.01 0.55 -1.38
CA LEU A 74 8.10 1.31 -0.78
C LEU A 74 9.46 0.65 -1.04
N ASN A 75 9.57 -0.67 -0.86
CA ASN A 75 10.79 -1.42 -1.11
C ASN A 75 11.20 -1.39 -2.59
N ILE A 76 10.25 -1.64 -3.51
CA ILE A 76 10.48 -1.58 -4.96
C ILE A 76 10.96 -0.18 -5.35
N ARG A 77 10.41 0.88 -4.76
CA ARG A 77 10.91 2.23 -5.01
C ARG A 77 12.37 2.35 -4.64
N VAL A 78 12.70 2.08 -3.38
CA VAL A 78 13.98 2.45 -2.79
C VAL A 78 15.12 1.61 -3.34
N PHE A 79 14.87 0.34 -3.60
CA PHE A 79 15.89 -0.60 -4.05
C PHE A 79 15.98 -0.70 -5.57
N PHE A 80 14.86 -0.53 -6.29
CA PHE A 80 14.81 -0.70 -7.74
C PHE A 80 14.67 0.64 -8.46
N LEU A 81 13.56 1.37 -8.29
CA LEU A 81 13.30 2.60 -9.06
C LEU A 81 14.34 3.69 -8.78
N ASP A 82 14.64 3.95 -7.51
CA ASP A 82 15.59 4.98 -7.07
C ASP A 82 17.04 4.65 -7.48
N ARG A 83 17.31 3.41 -7.92
CA ARG A 83 18.61 3.01 -8.51
C ARG A 83 18.74 3.41 -9.98
N TYR A 84 17.64 3.37 -10.74
CA TYR A 84 17.64 3.67 -12.18
C TYR A 84 17.21 5.11 -12.48
N TYR A 85 16.33 5.67 -11.66
CA TYR A 85 15.74 7.00 -11.86
C TYR A 85 15.92 7.84 -10.61
N THR A 86 16.70 8.93 -10.72
CA THR A 86 17.04 9.82 -9.60
C THR A 86 15.93 10.81 -9.23
N ASN A 87 14.84 10.86 -10.02
CA ASN A 87 13.68 11.72 -9.75
C ASN A 87 12.76 11.10 -8.67
N TYR A 88 13.26 11.05 -7.44
CA TYR A 88 12.61 10.39 -6.31
C TYR A 88 11.17 10.89 -6.03
N LYS A 89 10.91 12.20 -6.25
CA LYS A 89 9.57 12.78 -6.13
C LYS A 89 8.57 12.11 -7.08
N ILE A 90 8.95 11.99 -8.35
CA ILE A 90 8.09 11.40 -9.38
C ILE A 90 7.90 9.90 -9.09
N ASN A 91 8.97 9.19 -8.73
CA ASN A 91 8.91 7.76 -8.38
C ASN A 91 7.94 7.50 -7.23
N SER A 92 7.96 8.35 -6.19
CA SER A 92 7.06 8.22 -5.04
C SER A 92 5.59 8.45 -5.44
N TYR A 93 5.30 9.48 -6.24
CA TYR A 93 3.93 9.70 -6.74
C TYR A 93 3.46 8.58 -7.67
N LEU A 94 4.32 8.08 -8.57
CA LEU A 94 3.99 6.98 -9.46
C LEU A 94 3.58 5.72 -8.69
N LEU A 95 4.30 5.39 -7.62
CA LEU A 95 3.93 4.24 -6.78
C LEU A 95 2.67 4.46 -5.98
N LEU A 96 2.40 5.68 -5.52
CA LEU A 96 1.14 6.01 -4.87
C LEU A 96 -0.03 5.85 -5.87
N THR A 97 0.14 6.31 -7.11
CA THR A 97 -0.84 6.10 -8.20
C THR A 97 -1.05 4.62 -8.50
N LEU A 98 0.02 3.83 -8.57
CA LEU A 98 -0.08 2.37 -8.70
C LEU A 98 -0.83 1.74 -7.51
N GLY A 99 -0.64 2.26 -6.30
CA GLY A 99 -1.41 1.91 -5.11
C GLY A 99 -2.91 2.15 -5.30
N PHE A 100 -3.32 3.33 -5.78
CA PHE A 100 -4.73 3.61 -6.05
C PHE A 100 -5.33 2.68 -7.10
N ILE A 101 -4.58 2.40 -8.18
CA ILE A 101 -4.99 1.45 -9.21
C ILE A 101 -5.19 0.07 -8.59
N LEU A 102 -4.24 -0.39 -7.75
CA LEU A 102 -4.34 -1.66 -7.05
C LEU A 102 -5.57 -1.74 -6.14
N VAL A 103 -5.85 -0.69 -5.36
CA VAL A 103 -7.06 -0.62 -4.53
C VAL A 103 -8.31 -0.73 -5.38
N PHE A 104 -8.35 -0.03 -6.52
CA PHE A 104 -9.48 -0.08 -7.45
C PHE A 104 -9.68 -1.49 -8.00
N LEU A 105 -8.60 -2.12 -8.49
CA LEU A 105 -8.61 -3.49 -9.00
C LEU A 105 -9.05 -4.50 -7.93
N LEU A 106 -8.56 -4.37 -6.70
CA LEU A 106 -8.99 -5.22 -5.58
C LEU A 106 -10.50 -5.13 -5.38
N ARG A 107 -11.07 -3.91 -5.38
CA ARG A 107 -12.52 -3.72 -5.25
C ARG A 107 -13.29 -4.31 -6.42
N THR A 108 -12.77 -4.23 -7.64
CA THR A 108 -13.42 -4.79 -8.84
C THR A 108 -13.39 -6.32 -8.88
N PHE A 109 -12.24 -6.93 -8.59
CA PHE A 109 -12.02 -8.37 -8.84
C PHE A 109 -12.30 -9.26 -7.65
N MET A 110 -12.08 -8.80 -6.40
CA MET A 110 -12.44 -9.61 -5.22
C MET A 110 -13.95 -9.67 -4.98
N GLN A 111 -14.78 -9.03 -5.81
CA GLN A 111 -16.23 -9.20 -5.83
C GLN A 111 -16.69 -10.61 -6.23
N TYR A 112 -15.87 -11.38 -6.95
CA TYR A 112 -16.27 -12.66 -7.58
C TYR A 112 -15.69 -13.91 -6.91
N GLY A 113 -14.99 -13.76 -5.78
CA GLY A 113 -14.32 -14.89 -5.11
C GLY A 113 -15.03 -15.30 -3.84
N LEU A 114 -16.16 -16.01 -3.96
CA LEU A 114 -16.78 -16.91 -2.97
C LEU A 114 -18.19 -17.29 -3.50
N ASP A 115 -18.22 -18.16 -4.51
CA ASP A 115 -19.37 -19.06 -4.74
C ASP A 115 -18.95 -20.47 -4.28
#